data_AF-A0AAE7L5E7-F1
#
_entry.id   AF-A0AAE7L5E7-F1
#
_cell.length_a   1.000
_cell.length_b   1.000
_cell.length_c   1.000
_cell.angle_alpha   90.00
_cell.angle_beta   90.00
_cell.angle_gamma   90.00
#
_symmetry.space_group_name_H-M   'P 1'
#
loop_
_entity.id
_entity.type
_entity.pdbx_description
1 polymer ?
#
loop_
_entity_poly.entity_id
_entity_poly.type
_entity_poly.pdbx_seq_one_letter_code
_entity_poly.pdbx_strand_id
1 'polypeptide(L)'
;MSELPRLITTLAMPPIDEVTVPFHGLNFLRPELMLDFITISDAQLLAVTSVALLYSSVGVLQHVELRKLPIEVSGRVVYPISTLKLPAMRAKLIINAQSKRLKFLESLLSNTPNENIHGMQILGLALEFTVAKSA
;
A
#
# COMPACT_ATOMS: atom_id res chain seq x y z
N MET A 1 13.74 32.26 -8.94
CA MET A 1 14.20 31.59 -7.71
C MET A 1 14.25 30.11 -8.01
N SER A 2 15.44 29.53 -8.19
CA SER A 2 15.58 28.07 -8.32
C SER A 2 15.38 27.46 -6.94
N GLU A 3 14.31 26.69 -6.74
CA GLU A 3 14.20 25.82 -5.56
C GLU A 3 15.40 24.85 -5.59
N LEU A 4 16.17 24.82 -4.50
CA LEU A 4 17.16 23.77 -4.31
C LEU A 4 16.46 22.40 -4.43
N PRO A 5 17.07 21.39 -5.07
CA PRO A 5 16.49 20.06 -5.10
C PRO A 5 16.33 19.57 -3.66
N ARG A 6 15.08 19.38 -3.23
CA ARG A 6 14.78 18.74 -1.94
C ARG A 6 15.39 17.33 -2.01
N LEU A 7 16.33 17.01 -1.12
CA LEU A 7 16.77 15.63 -1.00
C LEU A 7 15.56 14.80 -0.57
N ILE A 8 15.25 13.76 -1.34
CA ILE A 8 14.19 12.80 -1.02
C ILE A 8 14.81 11.45 -0.68
N THR A 9 14.16 10.70 0.20
CA THR A 9 14.51 9.31 0.48
C THR A 9 13.27 8.45 0.49
N THR A 10 13.43 7.17 0.17
CA THR A 10 12.35 6.18 0.23
C THR A 10 12.51 5.33 1.48
N LEU A 11 11.41 5.14 2.20
CA LEU A 11 11.30 4.23 3.34
C LEU A 11 10.39 3.06 2.94
N ALA A 12 10.86 1.83 3.10
CA ALA A 12 10.00 0.66 2.96
C ALA A 12 9.04 0.56 4.15
N MET A 13 7.88 -0.08 3.98
CA MET A 13 6.99 -0.42 5.09
C MET A 13 7.76 -1.19 6.18
N PRO A 14 7.88 -0.66 7.40
CA PRO A 14 8.56 -1.34 8.48
C PRO A 14 7.67 -2.46 9.06
N PRO A 15 8.26 -3.41 9.81
CA PRO A 15 7.47 -4.31 10.63
C PRO A 15 6.84 -3.51 11.77
N ILE A 16 5.51 -3.56 11.85
CA ILE A 16 4.71 -3.00 12.95
C ILE A 16 3.84 -4.13 13.48
N ASP A 17 3.94 -4.37 14.79
CA ASP A 17 3.24 -5.46 15.46
C ASP A 17 1.73 -5.32 15.30
N GLU A 18 1.06 -6.44 15.04
CA GLU A 18 -0.38 -6.55 14.72
C GLU A 18 -0.88 -5.77 13.48
N VAL A 19 -0.11 -4.81 12.96
CA VAL A 19 -0.49 -3.94 11.83
C VAL A 19 0.00 -4.50 10.49
N THR A 20 1.16 -5.15 10.50
CA THR A 20 1.80 -5.67 9.29
C THR A 20 1.92 -7.19 9.30
N VAL A 21 2.01 -7.78 8.12
CA VAL A 21 2.31 -9.20 7.92
C VAL A 21 3.63 -9.31 7.14
N PRO A 22 4.68 -9.95 7.68
CA PRO A 22 5.92 -10.15 6.96
C PRO A 22 5.78 -11.31 5.95
N PHE A 23 6.23 -11.11 4.72
CA PHE A 23 6.27 -12.15 3.69
C PHE A 23 7.33 -11.83 2.62
N HIS A 24 8.23 -12.75 2.32
CA HIS A 24 9.31 -12.59 1.33
C HIS A 24 10.10 -11.27 1.42
N GLY A 25 10.47 -10.87 2.64
CA GLY A 25 11.28 -9.66 2.87
C GLY A 25 10.52 -8.33 2.77
N LEU A 26 9.20 -8.38 2.58
CA LEU A 26 8.31 -7.22 2.62
C LEU A 26 7.39 -7.28 3.85
N ASN A 27 6.92 -6.12 4.30
CA ASN A 27 5.87 -6.00 5.31
C ASN A 27 4.61 -5.45 4.66
N PHE A 28 3.49 -6.14 4.86
CA PHE A 28 2.21 -5.80 4.23
C PHE A 28 1.25 -5.23 5.27
N LEU A 29 0.75 -4.01 5.05
CA LEU A 29 -0.31 -3.41 5.86
C LEU A 29 -1.58 -4.26 5.73
N ARG A 30 -2.13 -4.72 6.85
CA ARG A 30 -3.38 -5.48 6.87
C ARG A 30 -4.56 -4.63 6.40
N PRO A 31 -5.59 -5.23 5.78
CA PRO A 31 -6.81 -4.54 5.42
C PRO A 31 -7.51 -3.94 6.65
N GLU A 32 -8.31 -2.90 6.41
CA GLU A 32 -9.16 -2.19 7.37
C GLU A 32 -8.44 -1.45 8.50
N LEU A 33 -7.15 -1.68 8.70
CA LEU A 33 -6.32 -0.95 9.66
C LEU A 33 -5.97 0.45 9.15
N MET A 34 -5.93 1.38 10.09
CA MET A 34 -5.49 2.75 9.85
C MET A 34 -4.05 2.90 10.33
N LEU A 35 -3.17 3.21 9.40
CA LEU A 35 -1.77 3.49 9.66
C LEU A 35 -1.58 5.00 9.82
N ASP A 36 -1.08 5.42 10.98
CA ASP A 36 -0.64 6.80 11.19
C ASP A 36 0.83 6.91 10.80
N PHE A 37 1.15 7.66 9.75
CA PHE A 37 2.52 7.71 9.21
C PHE A 37 3.54 8.23 10.23
N ILE A 38 3.10 8.99 11.24
CA ILE A 38 3.99 9.47 12.30
C ILE A 38 4.62 8.35 13.12
N THR A 39 4.02 7.14 13.12
CA THR A 39 4.62 5.97 13.78
C THR A 39 5.78 5.37 12.98
N ILE A 40 5.95 5.77 11.72
CA ILE A 40 7.03 5.35 10.82
C ILE A 40 8.13 6.41 10.77
N SER A 41 7.76 7.68 10.60
CA SER A 41 8.73 8.77 10.49
C SER A 41 8.09 10.13 10.78
N ASP A 42 8.88 11.03 11.39
CA ASP A 42 8.53 12.44 11.57
C ASP A 42 8.75 13.28 10.30
N ALA A 43 9.41 12.72 9.28
CA ALA A 43 9.70 13.41 8.04
C ALA A 43 8.43 13.81 7.27
N GLN A 44 8.54 14.81 6.40
CA GLN A 44 7.44 15.19 5.53
C GLN A 44 7.17 14.09 4.50
N LEU A 45 6.03 13.41 4.60
CA LEU A 45 5.55 12.47 3.59
C LEU A 45 5.19 13.22 2.31
N LEU A 46 5.82 12.84 1.20
CA LEU A 46 5.64 13.45 -0.12
C LEU A 46 4.83 12.56 -1.05
N ALA A 47 5.10 11.25 -1.05
CA ALA A 47 4.38 10.29 -1.86
C ALA A 47 4.31 8.92 -1.20
N VAL A 48 3.31 8.13 -1.58
CA VAL A 48 3.16 6.73 -1.20
C VAL A 48 3.12 5.88 -2.46
N THR A 49 3.91 4.82 -2.50
CA THR A 49 3.98 3.89 -3.62
C THR A 49 3.46 2.53 -3.17
N SER A 50 2.47 1.98 -3.86
CA SER A 50 2.04 0.59 -3.66
C SER A 50 3.00 -0.37 -4.37
N VAL A 51 3.56 -1.33 -3.65
CA VAL A 51 4.66 -2.19 -4.13
C VAL A 51 4.15 -3.57 -4.52
N ALA A 52 3.42 -4.22 -3.63
CA ALA A 52 2.93 -5.58 -3.83
C ALA A 52 1.67 -5.81 -2.99
N LEU A 53 0.85 -6.76 -3.43
CA LEU A 53 -0.35 -7.18 -2.73
C LEU A 53 -0.18 -8.63 -2.26
N LEU A 54 -0.39 -8.87 -0.97
CA LEU A 54 -0.37 -10.18 -0.35
C LEU A 54 -1.78 -10.77 -0.41
N TYR A 55 -1.86 -12.04 -0.81
CA TYR A 55 -3.12 -12.76 -0.87
C TYR A 55 -2.93 -14.23 -0.56
N SER A 56 -4.02 -14.92 -0.27
CA SER A 56 -4.05 -16.38 -0.26
C SER A 56 -4.93 -16.89 -1.39
N SER A 57 -4.57 -18.05 -1.93
CA SER A 57 -5.46 -18.87 -2.76
C SER A 57 -5.48 -20.28 -2.17
N VAL A 58 -6.67 -20.74 -1.76
CA VAL A 58 -6.88 -22.06 -1.15
C VAL A 58 -5.87 -22.32 -0.01
N GLY A 59 -5.75 -21.35 0.90
CA GLY A 59 -4.86 -21.44 2.08
C GLY A 59 -3.37 -21.23 1.82
N VAL A 60 -2.94 -21.06 0.56
CA VAL A 60 -1.54 -20.80 0.22
C VAL A 60 -1.28 -19.30 0.08
N LEU A 61 -0.37 -18.75 0.89
CA LEU A 61 0.08 -17.37 0.79
C LEU A 61 0.91 -17.14 -0.48
N GLN A 62 0.59 -16.06 -1.17
CA GLN A 62 1.24 -15.61 -2.40
C GLN A 62 1.27 -14.08 -2.41
N HIS A 63 2.15 -13.50 -3.21
CA HIS A 63 2.14 -12.06 -3.45
C HIS A 63 2.22 -11.77 -4.94
N VAL A 64 1.67 -10.62 -5.33
CA VAL A 64 1.77 -10.11 -6.69
C VAL A 64 2.33 -8.70 -6.65
N GLU A 65 3.35 -8.45 -7.46
CA GLU A 65 3.91 -7.12 -7.61
C GLU A 65 2.92 -6.19 -8.32
N LEU A 66 2.85 -4.96 -7.85
CA LEU A 66 2.04 -3.90 -8.41
C LEU A 66 2.89 -2.99 -9.28
N ARG A 67 2.22 -2.19 -10.13
CA ARG A 67 2.90 -1.09 -10.81
C ARG A 67 3.30 -0.06 -9.76
N LYS A 68 4.61 0.13 -9.57
CA LYS A 68 5.19 1.05 -8.58
C LYS A 68 5.05 2.51 -9.01
N LEU A 69 3.82 3.03 -9.02
CA LEU A 69 3.52 4.43 -9.29
C LEU A 69 3.48 5.21 -7.98
N PRO A 70 4.34 6.22 -7.79
CA PRO A 70 4.24 7.12 -6.64
C PRO A 70 2.95 7.94 -6.70
N ILE A 71 2.22 7.95 -5.59
CA ILE A 71 1.00 8.73 -5.40
C ILE A 71 1.36 9.93 -4.55
N GLU A 72 1.34 11.13 -5.13
CA GLU A 72 1.62 12.35 -4.39
C GLU A 72 0.60 12.54 -3.25
N VAL A 73 1.11 12.86 -2.05
CA VAL A 73 0.30 13.08 -0.86
C VAL A 73 -0.20 14.52 -0.87
N SER A 74 -1.37 14.74 -1.47
CA SER A 74 -2.06 16.02 -1.48
C SER A 74 -3.54 15.85 -1.09
N GLY A 75 -3.98 16.57 -0.06
CA GLY A 75 -5.35 16.49 0.44
C GLY A 75 -5.78 15.06 0.83
N ARG A 76 -6.95 14.62 0.36
CA ARG A 76 -7.43 13.25 0.53
C ARG A 76 -7.44 12.53 -0.82
N VAL A 77 -6.64 11.49 -0.96
CA VAL A 77 -6.53 10.67 -2.17
C VAL A 77 -7.18 9.31 -1.94
N VAL A 78 -7.95 8.84 -2.91
CA VAL A 78 -8.45 7.46 -2.96
C VAL A 78 -7.86 6.82 -4.21
N TYR A 79 -6.84 5.97 -4.02
CA TYR A 79 -6.13 5.33 -5.09
C TYR A 79 -6.63 3.89 -5.30
N PRO A 80 -7.12 3.53 -6.50
CA PRO A 80 -7.52 2.16 -6.79
C PRO A 80 -6.28 1.27 -6.92
N ILE A 81 -6.30 0.14 -6.23
CA ILE A 81 -5.31 -0.92 -6.38
C ILE A 81 -5.92 -2.00 -7.27
N SER A 82 -5.26 -2.28 -8.38
CA SER A 82 -5.61 -3.37 -9.28
C SER A 82 -4.35 -4.11 -9.70
N THR A 83 -4.50 -5.40 -9.95
CA THR A 83 -3.40 -6.24 -10.42
C THR A 83 -3.65 -6.62 -11.87
N LEU A 84 -2.59 -6.64 -12.70
CA LEU A 84 -2.71 -7.10 -14.08
C LEU A 84 -2.86 -8.63 -14.17
N LYS A 85 -2.29 -9.37 -13.21
CA LYS A 85 -2.30 -10.83 -13.20
C LYS A 85 -3.59 -11.42 -12.63
N LEU A 86 -4.27 -10.71 -11.72
CA LEU A 86 -5.47 -11.15 -11.01
C LEU A 86 -6.51 -10.00 -10.99
N PRO A 87 -7.25 -9.77 -12.09
CA PRO A 87 -8.16 -8.62 -12.25
C PRO A 87 -9.34 -8.58 -11.26
N ALA A 88 -9.81 -9.74 -10.80
CA ALA A 88 -10.79 -9.90 -9.71
C ALA A 88 -10.32 -9.32 -8.37
N MET A 89 -9.00 -9.25 -8.15
CA MET A 89 -8.42 -8.72 -6.92
C MET A 89 -8.30 -7.22 -7.02
N ARG A 90 -9.23 -6.54 -6.38
CA ARG A 90 -9.24 -5.08 -6.28
C ARG A 90 -9.08 -4.66 -4.84
N ALA A 91 -8.57 -3.46 -4.67
CA ALA A 91 -8.55 -2.80 -3.39
C ALA A 91 -8.48 -1.30 -3.63
N LYS A 92 -8.42 -0.53 -2.55
CA LYS A 92 -8.17 0.89 -2.58
C LYS A 92 -7.28 1.28 -1.40
N LEU A 93 -6.39 2.21 -1.66
CA LEU A 93 -5.59 2.88 -0.65
C LEU A 93 -6.16 4.29 -0.47
N ILE A 94 -6.56 4.63 0.74
CA ILE A 94 -6.98 5.98 1.11
C ILE A 94 -5.80 6.64 1.81
N ILE A 95 -5.40 7.82 1.34
CA ILE A 95 -4.33 8.63 1.92
C ILE A 95 -4.93 9.97 2.34
N ASN A 96 -4.74 10.34 3.59
CA ASN A 96 -5.11 11.66 4.10
C ASN A 96 -3.84 12.43 4.49
N ALA A 97 -3.50 13.44 3.69
CA ALA A 97 -2.33 14.26 3.88
C ALA A 97 -2.37 15.09 5.17
N GLN A 98 -3.56 15.61 5.54
CA GLN A 98 -3.71 16.48 6.70
C GLN A 98 -3.46 15.72 8.01
N SER A 99 -4.06 14.52 8.14
CA SER A 99 -3.86 13.67 9.31
C SER A 99 -2.65 12.75 9.19
N LYS A 100 -1.97 12.71 8.03
CA LYS A 100 -0.90 11.76 7.70
C LYS A 100 -1.33 10.30 7.88
N ARG A 101 -2.61 9.98 7.67
CA ARG A 101 -3.15 8.63 7.86
C ARG A 101 -3.39 7.92 6.53
N LEU A 102 -3.13 6.62 6.53
CA LEU A 102 -3.39 5.73 5.42
C LEU A 102 -4.37 4.65 5.85
N LYS A 103 -5.27 4.25 4.95
CA LYS A 103 -6.16 3.10 5.15
C LYS A 103 -6.18 2.24 3.91
N PHE A 104 -5.88 0.95 4.08
CA PHE A 104 -6.01 -0.05 3.03
C PHE A 104 -7.37 -0.74 3.14
N LEU A 105 -8.09 -0.83 2.02
CA LEU A 105 -9.39 -1.48 1.94
C LEU A 105 -9.40 -2.41 0.73
N GLU A 106 -9.49 -3.69 0.99
CA GLU A 106 -9.71 -4.79 0.08
C GLU A 106 -11.11 -4.76 -0.57
N SER A 107 -11.22 -5.34 -1.76
CA SER A 107 -12.49 -5.60 -2.41
C SER A 107 -12.34 -6.76 -3.40
N LEU A 108 -12.98 -7.89 -3.11
CA LEU A 108 -13.10 -8.98 -4.07
C LEU A 108 -14.36 -8.74 -4.90
N LEU A 109 -14.20 -8.61 -6.23
CA LEU A 109 -15.35 -8.53 -7.13
C LEU A 109 -15.58 -9.90 -7.78
N SER A 110 -16.73 -10.51 -7.51
CA SER A 110 -17.17 -11.78 -8.12
C SER A 110 -17.85 -11.59 -9.48
N ASN A 111 -17.44 -10.59 -10.26
CA ASN A 111 -18.25 -10.11 -11.38
C ASN A 111 -17.94 -10.79 -12.72
N THR A 112 -17.05 -11.79 -12.77
CA THR A 112 -16.81 -12.55 -13.99
C THR A 112 -17.08 -14.05 -13.76
N PRO A 113 -17.88 -14.71 -14.62
CA PRO A 113 -18.20 -16.13 -14.47
C PRO A 113 -17.00 -17.07 -14.68
N ASN A 114 -15.86 -16.55 -15.14
CA ASN A 114 -14.64 -17.33 -15.44
C ASN A 114 -13.49 -17.13 -14.44
N GLU A 115 -13.59 -16.22 -13.47
CA GLU A 115 -12.55 -16.08 -12.45
C GLU A 115 -12.88 -16.99 -11.25
N ASN A 116 -12.03 -18.00 -11.03
CA ASN A 116 -12.14 -18.89 -9.89
C ASN A 116 -11.64 -18.19 -8.61
N ILE A 117 -12.43 -17.26 -8.10
CA ILE A 117 -12.13 -16.49 -6.88
C ILE A 117 -12.39 -17.29 -5.59
N HIS A 118 -12.91 -18.52 -5.70
CA HIS A 118 -13.23 -19.36 -4.56
C HIS A 118 -11.96 -19.65 -3.74
N GLY A 119 -11.97 -19.24 -2.47
CA GLY A 119 -10.84 -19.40 -1.57
C GLY A 119 -9.72 -18.37 -1.76
N MET A 120 -9.95 -17.31 -2.55
CA MET A 120 -9.03 -16.18 -2.64
C MET A 120 -9.33 -15.12 -1.56
N GLN A 121 -8.29 -14.60 -0.92
CA GLN A 121 -8.41 -13.54 0.08
C GLN A 121 -7.25 -12.55 -0.03
N ILE A 122 -7.55 -11.25 -0.02
CA ILE A 122 -6.53 -10.20 0.08
C ILE A 122 -6.15 -10.03 1.55
N LEU A 123 -4.86 -10.08 1.84
CA LEU A 123 -4.34 -10.13 3.21
C LEU A 123 -3.43 -8.95 3.56
N GLY A 124 -2.96 -8.19 2.58
CA GLY A 124 -2.25 -6.95 2.87
C GLY A 124 -1.65 -6.26 1.66
N LEU A 125 -1.13 -5.06 1.89
CA LEU A 125 -0.52 -4.19 0.90
C LEU A 125 0.86 -3.72 1.37
N ALA A 126 1.90 -4.01 0.61
CA ALA A 126 3.23 -3.47 0.83
C ALA A 126 3.31 -2.06 0.23
N LEU A 127 3.87 -1.11 1.01
CA LEU A 127 4.05 0.28 0.59
C LEU A 127 5.51 0.70 0.71
N GLU A 128 5.85 1.70 -0.07
CA GLU A 128 7.04 2.54 0.08
C GLU A 128 6.60 3.99 0.29
N PHE A 129 7.35 4.73 1.09
CA PHE A 129 7.07 6.11 1.45
C PHE A 129 8.20 7.01 0.99
N THR A 130 7.91 7.94 0.10
CA THR A 130 8.86 8.99 -0.29
C THR A 130 8.72 10.14 0.69
N VAL A 131 9.81 10.49 1.38
CA VAL A 131 9.84 11.58 2.35
C VAL A 131 10.88 12.63 1.98
N ALA A 132 10.65 13.87 2.38
CA ALA A 132 11.69 14.89 2.37
C ALA A 132 12.75 14.53 3.41
N LYS A 133 14.03 14.56 3.01
CA LYS A 133 15.13 14.40 3.93
C LYS A 133 15.24 15.65 4.79
N SER A 134 15.19 15.50 6.10
CA SER A 134 15.53 16.59 7.03
C SER A 134 16.98 16.99 6.76
N ALA A 135 17.21 18.29 6.55
CA ALA A 135 18.54 18.86 6.34
C ALA A 135 19.42 18.73 7.58
#